data_AF-S2XVN9-F1
#
_entry.id   AF-S2XVN9-F1
#
_cell.length_a   1.000
_cell.length_b   1.000
_cell.length_c   1.000
_cell.angle_alpha   90.00
_cell.angle_beta   90.00
_cell.angle_gamma   90.00
#
_symmetry.space_group_name_H-M   'P 1'
#
loop_
_entity.id
_entity.type
_entity.pdbx_description
1 polymer ?
#
loop_
_entity_poly.entity_id
_entity_poly.type
_entity_poly.pdbx_seq_one_letter_code
_entity_poly.pdbx_strand_id
1 'polypeptide(L)'
;MGNLHIIYDSLLLTSETNKLRKSISYWFPLMNEVLPVFTEVEVHCHEDEKEAILKIKPFAHTIRYGSGLVIFTMPLNQKLKDLLLYGVNEGQTRIPWYTLVFKRNGAHICTVKYHGSELYFYQITKEDAKEIESYFPEETVFEYTE
;
A
#
# COMPACT_ATOMS: atom_id res chain seq x y z
N MET A 1 -3.32 -5.41 -22.40
CA MET A 1 -3.34 -5.01 -20.96
C MET A 1 -2.14 -5.69 -20.35
N GLY A 2 -1.38 -4.99 -19.52
CA GLY A 2 -0.15 -5.48 -18.93
C GLY A 2 -0.13 -5.33 -17.42
N ASN A 3 1.05 -5.50 -16.85
CA ASN A 3 1.34 -5.29 -15.44
C ASN A 3 2.43 -4.23 -15.30
N LEU A 4 2.27 -3.32 -14.34
CA LEU A 4 3.29 -2.35 -13.95
C LEU A 4 3.84 -2.72 -12.58
N HIS A 5 5.15 -2.88 -12.51
CA HIS A 5 5.89 -3.06 -11.29
C HIS A 5 6.68 -1.78 -10.99
N ILE A 6 6.54 -1.28 -9.77
CA ILE A 6 7.18 -0.05 -9.30
C ILE A 6 8.04 -0.42 -8.10
N ILE A 7 9.34 -0.16 -8.20
CA ILE A 7 10.31 -0.41 -7.14
C ILE A 7 10.77 0.93 -6.59
N TYR A 8 10.58 1.12 -5.29
CA TYR A 8 11.07 2.26 -4.56
C TYR A 8 12.29 1.85 -3.72
N ASP A 9 13.48 2.10 -4.24
CA ASP A 9 14.72 1.78 -3.54
C ASP A 9 15.03 2.79 -2.44
N SER A 10 14.66 2.44 -1.20
CA SER A 10 14.98 3.21 0.00
C SER A 10 16.42 3.03 0.51
N LEU A 11 17.24 2.16 -0.12
CA LEU A 11 18.62 1.89 0.29
C LEU A 11 19.59 3.04 -0.02
N LEU A 12 19.19 4.03 -0.81
CA LEU A 12 20.00 5.22 -1.11
C LEU A 12 19.96 6.32 -0.04
N LEU A 13 19.29 6.11 1.12
CA LEU A 13 19.03 7.20 2.07
C LEU A 13 19.62 6.96 3.47
N THR A 14 20.50 7.89 3.87
CA THR A 14 21.40 7.82 5.03
C THR A 14 20.81 8.29 6.36
N SER A 15 19.52 8.67 6.45
CA SER A 15 18.88 9.07 7.72
C SER A 15 17.42 8.62 7.87
N GLU A 16 17.03 8.27 9.10
CA GLU A 16 15.68 7.75 9.42
C GLU A 16 14.55 8.77 9.21
N THR A 17 14.82 10.06 9.45
CA THR A 17 13.86 11.16 9.22
C THR A 17 13.56 11.40 7.74
N ASN A 18 14.52 11.16 6.84
CA ASN A 18 14.29 11.24 5.40
C ASN A 18 13.51 10.05 4.87
N LYS A 19 13.69 8.86 5.45
CA LYS A 19 12.91 7.65 5.11
C LYS A 19 11.41 7.84 5.42
N LEU A 20 11.10 8.46 6.55
CA LEU A 20 9.74 8.79 7.02
C LEU A 20 8.99 9.77 6.11
N ARG A 21 9.62 10.90 5.77
CA ARG A 21 8.99 11.93 4.91
C ARG A 21 8.74 11.42 3.49
N LYS A 22 9.70 10.67 2.92
CA LYS A 22 9.56 10.08 1.59
C LYS A 22 8.49 8.97 1.55
N SER A 23 8.36 8.18 2.62
CA SER A 23 7.30 7.18 2.78
C SER A 23 5.88 7.78 2.66
N ILE A 24 5.60 8.87 3.38
CA ILE A 24 4.26 9.50 3.32
C ILE A 24 4.02 10.19 1.97
N SER A 25 5.01 10.90 1.42
CA SER A 25 4.87 11.54 0.09
C SER A 25 4.72 10.53 -1.05
N TYR A 26 5.21 9.30 -0.86
CA TYR A 26 5.06 8.17 -1.78
C TYR A 26 3.68 7.49 -1.65
N TRP A 27 3.17 7.38 -0.42
CA TRP A 27 1.85 6.79 -0.15
C TRP A 27 0.68 7.72 -0.48
N PHE A 28 0.89 9.03 -0.38
CA PHE A 28 -0.18 10.00 -0.61
C PHE A 28 -0.76 9.92 -2.04
N PRO A 29 0.04 9.88 -3.12
CA PRO A 29 -0.50 9.72 -4.47
C PRO A 29 -1.17 8.38 -4.68
N LEU A 30 -0.61 7.29 -4.14
CA LEU A 30 -1.27 5.99 -4.17
C LEU A 30 -2.68 6.08 -3.59
N MET A 31 -2.81 6.56 -2.34
CA MET A 31 -4.06 6.60 -1.58
C MET A 31 -5.10 7.60 -2.11
N ASN A 32 -4.66 8.74 -2.65
CA ASN A 32 -5.55 9.83 -3.08
C ASN A 32 -5.79 9.88 -4.59
N GLU A 33 -4.77 9.64 -5.40
CA GLU A 33 -4.87 9.73 -6.86
C GLU A 33 -5.24 8.37 -7.46
N VAL A 34 -4.68 7.27 -6.93
CA VAL A 34 -4.84 5.93 -7.52
C VAL A 34 -5.97 5.11 -6.87
N LEU A 35 -6.18 5.20 -5.55
CA LEU A 35 -7.23 4.43 -4.85
C LEU A 35 -8.70 4.95 -4.91
N PRO A 36 -9.11 6.03 -5.62
CA PRO A 36 -10.54 6.35 -5.75
C PRO A 36 -11.37 5.21 -6.37
N VAL A 37 -10.71 4.29 -7.09
CA VAL A 37 -11.37 3.22 -7.86
C VAL A 37 -11.49 1.89 -7.11
N PHE A 38 -10.91 1.76 -5.91
CA PHE A 38 -10.92 0.51 -5.15
C PHE A 38 -12.05 0.44 -4.14
N THR A 39 -12.65 -0.75 -4.04
CA THR A 39 -13.82 -1.02 -3.22
C THR A 39 -13.48 -1.83 -1.98
N GLU A 40 -12.39 -2.59 -2.00
CA GLU A 40 -11.97 -3.49 -0.93
C GLU A 40 -10.44 -3.49 -0.79
N VAL A 41 -9.96 -3.74 0.43
CA VAL A 41 -8.54 -3.99 0.72
C VAL A 41 -8.38 -5.23 1.60
N GLU A 42 -7.34 -6.02 1.32
CA GLU A 42 -6.78 -6.99 2.28
C GLU A 42 -5.50 -6.41 2.89
N VAL A 43 -5.42 -6.43 4.22
CA VAL A 43 -4.27 -5.94 4.98
C VAL A 43 -3.59 -7.11 5.67
N HIS A 44 -2.31 -7.31 5.37
CA HIS A 44 -1.48 -8.32 6.00
C HIS A 44 -0.58 -7.63 7.02
N CYS A 45 -0.64 -8.09 8.26
CA CYS A 45 0.10 -7.55 9.38
C CYS A 45 0.78 -8.69 10.15
N HIS A 46 1.97 -8.47 10.70
CA HIS A 46 2.59 -9.49 11.54
C HIS A 46 1.83 -9.60 12.88
N GLU A 47 1.76 -10.81 13.43
CA GLU A 47 1.01 -11.09 14.67
C GLU A 47 1.53 -10.32 15.90
N ASP A 48 2.78 -9.86 15.87
CA ASP A 48 3.42 -9.06 16.92
C ASP A 48 3.08 -7.56 16.87
N GLU A 49 2.52 -7.07 15.76
CA GLU A 49 2.08 -5.68 15.56
C GLU A 49 0.72 -5.40 16.25
N LYS A 50 0.69 -5.62 17.58
CA LYS A 50 -0.54 -5.63 18.39
C LYS A 50 -1.34 -4.32 18.30
N GLU A 51 -0.68 -3.18 18.28
CA GLU A 51 -1.36 -1.88 18.17
C GLU A 51 -2.03 -1.69 16.81
N ALA A 52 -1.34 -2.04 15.72
CA ALA A 52 -1.86 -1.95 14.37
C ALA A 52 -3.08 -2.88 14.19
N ILE A 53 -2.97 -4.11 14.71
CA ILE A 53 -4.06 -5.08 14.77
C ILE A 53 -5.28 -4.50 15.50
N LEU A 54 -5.09 -3.89 16.68
CA LEU A 54 -6.19 -3.30 17.46
C LEU A 54 -6.89 -2.17 16.72
N LYS A 55 -6.14 -1.33 16.00
CA LYS A 55 -6.70 -0.20 15.25
C LYS A 55 -7.48 -0.64 14.01
N ILE A 56 -7.02 -1.66 13.30
CA ILE A 56 -7.62 -2.08 12.03
C ILE A 56 -8.77 -3.07 12.20
N LYS A 57 -8.75 -3.88 13.26
CA LYS A 57 -9.75 -4.91 13.54
C LYS A 57 -11.22 -4.42 13.48
N PRO A 58 -11.59 -3.21 13.94
CA PRO A 58 -12.95 -2.70 13.84
C PRO A 58 -13.47 -2.50 12.40
N PHE A 59 -12.59 -2.43 11.41
CA PHE A 59 -12.96 -2.27 10.00
C PHE A 59 -13.12 -3.61 9.27
N ALA A 60 -12.65 -4.70 9.85
CA ALA A 60 -12.57 -6.00 9.19
C ALA A 60 -13.93 -6.69 9.07
N HIS A 61 -14.25 -7.14 7.85
CA HIS A 61 -15.34 -8.09 7.62
C HIS A 61 -14.88 -9.53 7.90
N THR A 62 -13.64 -9.85 7.54
CA THR A 62 -13.04 -11.16 7.80
C THR A 62 -11.64 -10.99 8.36
N ILE A 63 -11.25 -11.95 9.21
CA ILE A 63 -9.93 -12.02 9.83
C ILE A 63 -9.44 -13.45 9.66
N ARG A 64 -8.24 -13.61 9.09
CA ARG A 64 -7.57 -14.91 8.91
C ARG A 64 -6.20 -14.86 9.57
N TYR A 65 -5.77 -15.98 10.12
CA TYR A 65 -4.48 -16.15 10.76
C TYR A 65 -3.68 -17.21 10.00
N GLY A 66 -2.39 -16.98 9.78
CA GLY A 66 -1.54 -17.95 9.11
C GLY A 66 -0.12 -17.44 8.87
N SER A 67 0.86 -18.32 9.02
CA SER A 67 2.28 -18.02 8.73
C SER A 67 2.84 -16.82 9.51
N GLY A 68 2.38 -16.59 10.74
CA GLY A 68 2.79 -15.44 11.56
C GLY A 68 2.19 -14.09 11.11
N LEU A 69 1.17 -14.14 10.24
CA LEU A 69 0.43 -12.99 9.75
C LEU A 69 -1.04 -13.05 10.17
N VAL A 70 -1.59 -11.87 10.45
CA VAL A 70 -3.02 -11.61 10.53
C VAL A 70 -3.45 -10.88 9.26
N ILE A 71 -4.43 -11.45 8.57
CA ILE A 71 -4.96 -10.94 7.30
C ILE A 71 -6.38 -10.44 7.55
N PHE A 72 -6.62 -9.16 7.28
CA PHE A 72 -7.92 -8.51 7.41
C PHE A 72 -8.47 -8.14 6.04
N THR A 73 -9.70 -8.53 5.72
CA THR A 73 -10.39 -8.07 4.50
C THR A 73 -11.52 -7.12 4.87
N MET A 74 -11.63 -5.99 4.17
CA MET A 74 -12.57 -4.93 4.50
C MET A 74 -12.92 -4.02 3.33
N PRO A 75 -14.11 -3.40 3.33
CA PRO A 75 -14.49 -2.40 2.34
C PRO A 75 -13.63 -1.14 2.53
N LEU A 76 -13.16 -0.58 1.42
CA LEU A 76 -12.36 0.63 1.44
C LEU A 76 -13.27 1.85 1.59
N ASN A 77 -13.34 2.40 2.80
CA ASN A 77 -14.05 3.65 3.10
C ASN A 77 -13.07 4.75 3.54
N GLN A 78 -13.54 6.00 3.63
CA GLN A 78 -12.67 7.14 3.93
C GLN A 78 -11.94 6.98 5.28
N LYS A 79 -12.63 6.53 6.34
CA LYS A 79 -12.00 6.31 7.66
C LYS A 79 -10.86 5.30 7.62
N LEU A 80 -11.01 4.25 6.81
CA LEU A 80 -9.96 3.27 6.60
C LEU A 80 -8.81 3.84 5.77
N LYS A 81 -9.10 4.62 4.72
CA LYS A 81 -8.08 5.33 3.95
C LYS A 81 -7.25 6.23 4.87
N ASP A 82 -7.92 6.97 5.75
CA ASP A 82 -7.28 7.84 6.75
C ASP A 82 -6.44 7.02 7.73
N LEU A 83 -6.91 5.84 8.18
CA LEU A 83 -6.13 4.95 9.04
C LEU A 83 -4.88 4.41 8.32
N LEU A 84 -5.01 4.01 7.06
CA LEU A 84 -3.90 3.49 6.28
C LEU A 84 -2.84 4.58 5.98
N LEU A 85 -3.29 5.82 5.76
CA LEU A 85 -2.46 7.01 5.50
C LEU A 85 -1.81 7.61 6.74
N TYR A 86 -2.63 7.89 7.75
CA TYR A 86 -2.30 8.71 8.92
C TYR A 86 -2.26 7.91 10.22
N GLY A 87 -2.77 6.68 10.22
CA GLY A 87 -2.69 5.78 11.38
C GLY A 87 -1.27 5.30 11.68
N VAL A 88 -0.29 5.70 10.87
CA VAL A 88 1.14 5.63 11.16
C VAL A 88 1.38 6.47 12.41
N ASN A 89 1.54 5.75 13.53
CA ASN A 89 1.65 6.29 14.88
C ASN A 89 2.59 7.50 14.96
N GLU A 90 2.20 8.52 15.74
CA GLU A 90 3.14 9.51 16.25
C GLU A 90 4.34 8.79 16.85
N GLY A 91 5.52 8.94 16.23
CA GLY A 91 6.78 8.35 16.71
C GLY A 91 7.21 7.01 16.08
N GLN A 92 6.43 6.37 15.18
CA GLN A 92 6.91 5.20 14.43
C GLN A 92 7.53 5.61 13.10
N THR A 93 8.68 5.00 12.75
CA THR A 93 9.45 5.32 11.53
C THR A 93 9.01 4.56 10.28
N ARG A 94 7.99 3.69 10.40
CA ARG A 94 7.61 2.72 9.36
C ARG A 94 6.12 2.49 9.34
N ILE A 95 5.60 2.14 8.17
CA ILE A 95 4.22 1.71 7.95
C ILE A 95 4.04 0.29 8.50
N PRO A 96 3.05 0.02 9.37
CA PRO A 96 2.90 -1.30 10.00
C PRO A 96 2.32 -2.37 9.05
N TRP A 97 1.83 -1.97 7.87
CA TRP A 97 1.21 -2.85 6.89
C TRP A 97 2.29 -3.57 6.08
N TYR A 98 2.47 -4.87 6.32
CA TYR A 98 3.46 -5.67 5.57
C TYR A 98 3.07 -5.80 4.10
N THR A 99 1.79 -6.07 3.83
CA THR A 99 1.25 -6.12 2.47
C THR A 99 -0.17 -5.57 2.44
N LEU A 100 -0.49 -4.76 1.45
CA LEU A 100 -1.86 -4.37 1.11
C LEU A 100 -2.24 -4.95 -0.25
N VAL A 101 -3.45 -5.49 -0.36
CA VAL A 101 -4.01 -6.00 -1.61
C VAL A 101 -5.28 -5.22 -1.90
N PHE A 102 -5.25 -4.35 -2.90
CA PHE A 102 -6.40 -3.54 -3.30
C PHE A 102 -7.20 -4.21 -4.41
N LYS A 103 -8.52 -4.19 -4.23
CA LYS A 103 -9.46 -4.78 -5.17
C LYS A 103 -10.51 -3.78 -5.63
N ARG A 104 -10.96 -3.96 -6.86
CA ARG A 104 -12.10 -3.26 -7.46
C ARG A 104 -13.14 -4.28 -7.86
N ASN A 105 -14.31 -4.26 -7.21
CA ASN A 105 -15.41 -5.20 -7.48
C ASN A 105 -14.95 -6.68 -7.43
N GLY A 106 -14.08 -7.01 -6.48
CA GLY A 106 -13.53 -8.36 -6.30
C GLY A 106 -12.31 -8.70 -7.18
N ALA A 107 -12.01 -7.91 -8.23
CA ALA A 107 -10.81 -8.08 -9.02
C ALA A 107 -9.59 -7.50 -8.30
N HIS A 108 -8.48 -8.23 -8.25
CA HIS A 108 -7.21 -7.78 -7.69
C HIS A 108 -6.51 -6.84 -8.67
N ILE A 109 -6.36 -5.57 -8.27
CA ILE A 109 -5.80 -4.54 -9.15
C ILE A 109 -4.41 -4.09 -8.71
N CYS A 110 -4.17 -4.00 -7.40
CA CYS A 110 -2.89 -3.52 -6.90
C CYS A 110 -2.42 -4.32 -5.68
N THR A 111 -1.13 -4.63 -5.62
CA THR A 111 -0.45 -5.11 -4.41
C THR A 111 0.61 -4.11 -4.00
N VAL A 112 0.61 -3.76 -2.72
CA VAL A 112 1.71 -3.06 -2.06
C VAL A 112 2.43 -4.05 -1.17
N LYS A 113 3.71 -4.31 -1.42
CA LYS A 113 4.53 -5.23 -0.63
C LYS A 113 5.56 -4.49 0.21
N TYR A 114 6.08 -5.21 1.20
CA TYR A 114 7.22 -4.80 2.03
C TYR A 114 7.09 -3.37 2.56
N HIS A 115 5.93 -3.04 3.15
CA HIS A 115 5.68 -1.72 3.75
C HIS A 115 5.67 -0.57 2.74
N GLY A 116 5.45 -0.87 1.46
CA GLY A 116 5.39 0.13 0.40
C GLY A 116 6.63 0.25 -0.46
N SER A 117 7.64 -0.61 -0.32
CA SER A 117 8.82 -0.53 -1.18
C SER A 117 8.59 -1.07 -2.59
N GLU A 118 7.56 -1.90 -2.78
CA GLU A 118 7.19 -2.43 -4.09
C GLU A 118 5.68 -2.36 -4.32
N LEU A 119 5.30 -1.85 -5.49
CA LEU A 119 3.92 -1.79 -5.96
C LEU A 119 3.77 -2.61 -7.23
N TYR A 120 2.70 -3.39 -7.31
CA TYR A 120 2.34 -4.16 -8.49
C TYR A 120 0.94 -3.77 -8.89
N PHE A 121 0.77 -3.28 -10.12
CA PHE A 121 -0.51 -3.05 -10.75
C PHE A 121 -0.76 -4.11 -11.81
N TYR A 122 -1.96 -4.68 -11.79
CA TYR A 122 -2.35 -5.79 -12.67
C TYR A 122 -3.42 -5.34 -13.64
N GLN A 123 -3.36 -5.89 -14.86
CA GLN A 123 -4.37 -5.66 -15.89
C GLN A 123 -4.64 -4.17 -16.12
N ILE A 124 -3.58 -3.39 -16.35
CA ILE A 124 -3.68 -1.97 -16.69
C ILE A 124 -3.30 -1.72 -18.15
N THR A 125 -3.75 -0.60 -18.71
CA THR A 125 -3.29 -0.16 -20.04
C THR A 125 -1.93 0.52 -19.95
N LYS A 126 -1.28 0.73 -21.10
CA LYS A 126 0.00 1.45 -21.14
C LYS A 126 -0.20 2.95 -20.85
N GLU A 127 -1.37 3.47 -21.18
CA GLU A 127 -1.79 4.83 -20.87
C GLU A 127 -1.98 4.99 -19.36
N ASP A 128 -2.69 4.07 -18.70
CA ASP A 128 -2.85 4.06 -17.24
C ASP A 128 -1.47 3.94 -16.55
N ALA A 129 -0.57 3.12 -17.08
CA ALA A 129 0.77 2.95 -16.53
C ALA A 129 1.53 4.28 -16.53
N LYS A 130 1.52 5.03 -17.63
CA LYS A 130 2.15 6.36 -17.73
C LYS A 130 1.53 7.39 -16.80
N GLU A 131 0.21 7.35 -16.61
CA GLU A 131 -0.47 8.21 -15.65
C GLU A 131 -0.01 7.89 -14.22
N ILE A 132 0.03 6.61 -13.85
CA ILE A 132 0.51 6.15 -12.55
C ILE A 132 1.97 6.55 -12.33
N GLU A 133 2.84 6.36 -13.32
CA GLU A 133 4.26 6.76 -13.28
C GLU A 133 4.42 8.24 -12.93
N SER A 134 3.56 9.11 -13.46
CA SER A 134 3.62 10.57 -13.23
C SER A 134 3.41 11.01 -11.79
N TYR A 135 2.82 10.14 -10.95
CA TYR A 135 2.58 10.42 -9.53
C TYR A 135 3.79 10.17 -8.64
N PHE A 136 4.81 9.50 -9.16
CA PHE A 136 5.99 9.11 -8.39
C PHE A 136 7.21 9.97 -8.77
N PRO A 137 8.18 10.13 -7.85
CA PRO A 137 9.41 10.88 -8.12
C PRO A 137 10.22 10.31 -9.29
N GLU A 138 10.98 11.15 -9.99
CA GLU A 138 11.80 10.76 -11.15
C GLU A 138 12.81 9.65 -10.84
N GLU A 139 13.25 9.51 -9.58
CA GLU A 139 14.16 8.43 -9.16
C GLU A 139 13.52 7.04 -9.03
N THR A 140 12.21 6.91 -9.27
CA THR A 140 11.48 5.65 -9.11
C THR A 140 11.73 4.72 -10.31
N VAL A 141 11.90 3.43 -10.04
CA VAL A 141 12.09 2.42 -11.10
C VAL A 141 10.73 1.83 -11.48
N PHE A 142 10.45 1.80 -12.78
CA PHE A 142 9.22 1.28 -13.35
C PHE A 142 9.50 0.19 -14.37
N GLU A 143 8.76 -0.91 -14.29
CA GLU A 143 8.83 -2.04 -15.20
C GLU A 143 7.41 -2.39 -15.69
N TYR A 144 7.12 -2.11 -16.97
CA TYR A 144 5.85 -2.50 -17.59
C TYR A 144 6.03 -3.74 -18.46
N THR A 145 5.14 -4.73 -18.29
CA THR A 145 5.14 -6.01 -19.03
C THR A 145 3.77 -6.27 -19.64
N GLU A 146 3.71 -6.66 -20.92
CA GLU A 146 2.47 -6.97 -21.66
C GLU A 146 2.05 -8.44 -21.54
#